data_AF-A0A538PVV1-F1
#
_entry.id   AF-A0A538PVV1-F1
#
_cell.length_a   1.000
_cell.length_b   1.000
_cell.length_c   1.000
_cell.angle_alpha   90.00
_cell.angle_beta   90.00
_cell.angle_gamma   90.00
#
_symmetry.space_group_name_H-M   'P 1'
#
loop_
_entity.id
_entity.type
_entity.pdbx_description
1 polymer ?
#
loop_
_entity_poly.entity_id
_entity_poly.type
_entity_poly.pdbx_seq_one_letter_code
_entity_poly.pdbx_strand_id
1 'polypeptide(L)' 'MRSYRRTHLRTLEDESVHILRELAAERERPCLLFSGGKDSIVLL' A
#
# COMPACT_ATOMS: atom_id res chain seq x y z
N MET A 1 -19.43 -20.18 -8.48
CA MET A 1 -18.37 -19.41 -7.79
C MET A 1 -17.65 -18.56 -8.82
N ARG A 2 -17.68 -17.23 -8.71
CA ARG A 2 -16.99 -16.34 -9.65
C ARG A 2 -15.49 -16.51 -9.40
N SER A 3 -14.70 -16.87 -10.42
CA SER A 3 -13.24 -16.90 -10.31
C SER A 3 -12.78 -15.47 -10.00
N TYR A 4 -12.44 -15.20 -8.74
CA TYR A 4 -12.02 -13.88 -8.29
C TYR A 4 -10.54 -13.70 -8.64
N ARG A 5 -10.25 -13.66 -9.95
CA ARG A 5 -8.89 -13.40 -10.43
C ARG A 5 -8.62 -11.91 -10.17
N ARG A 6 -7.72 -11.61 -9.22
CA ARG A 6 -7.33 -10.21 -8.96
C ARG A 6 -6.67 -9.65 -10.22
N THR A 7 -6.96 -8.40 -10.52
CA THR A 7 -6.24 -7.65 -11.56
C THR A 7 -4.84 -7.35 -11.07
N HIS A 8 -3.91 -7.09 -11.99
CA HIS A 8 -2.53 -6.75 -11.63
C HIS A 8 -2.44 -5.61 -10.61
N LEU A 9 -3.20 -4.52 -10.83
CA LEU A 9 -3.22 -3.38 -9.90
C LEU A 9 -3.79 -3.73 -8.52
N ARG A 10 -4.80 -4.61 -8.44
CA ARG A 10 -5.34 -5.07 -7.15
C ARG A 10 -4.31 -5.91 -6.39
N THR A 11 -3.55 -6.74 -7.09
CA THR A 11 -2.46 -7.49 -6.45
C THR A 11 -1.42 -6.55 -5.87
N LEU A 12 -0.98 -5.53 -6.62
CA LEU A 12 -0.03 -4.53 -6.14
C LEU A 12 -0.56 -3.71 -4.95
N GLU A 13 -1.83 -3.31 -5.00
CA GLU A 13 -2.49 -2.58 -3.92
C GLU A 13 -2.54 -3.43 -2.64
N ASP A 14 -2.96 -4.69 -2.74
CA ASP A 14 -3.04 -5.60 -1.59
C ASP A 14 -1.66 -5.84 -0.96
N GLU A 15 -0.62 -6.04 -1.76
CA GLU A 15 0.76 -6.21 -1.28
C GLU A 15 1.30 -4.93 -0.63
N SER A 16 1.06 -3.78 -1.25
CA SER A 16 1.48 -2.47 -0.71
C SER A 16 0.83 -2.19 0.63
N VAL A 17 -0.48 -2.41 0.76
CA VAL A 17 -1.22 -2.22 2.01
C VAL A 17 -0.74 -3.21 3.08
N HIS A 18 -0.44 -4.45 2.72
CA HIS A 18 0.11 -5.42 3.65
C HIS A 18 1.42 -4.93 4.28
N ILE A 19 2.37 -4.51 3.45
CA ILE A 19 3.68 -3.99 3.90
C ILE A 19 3.51 -2.74 4.78
N LEU A 20 2.66 -1.79 4.36
CA LEU A 20 2.45 -0.56 5.13
C LEU A 20 1.80 -0.85 6.50
N ARG A 21 0.94 -1.85 6.61
CA ARG A 21 0.36 -2.29 7.88
C ARG A 21 1.38 -2.93 8.81
N GLU A 22 2.29 -3.75 8.27
CA GLU A 22 3.39 -4.30 9.06
C GLU A 22 4.29 -3.20 9.59
N LEU A 23 4.68 -2.25 8.74
CA LEU A 23 5.48 -1.09 9.16
C LEU A 23 4.77 -0.24 10.23
N ALA A 24 3.46 -0.01 10.08
CA ALA A 24 2.67 0.71 11.07
C ALA A 24 2.56 -0.04 12.41
N ALA A 25 2.60 -1.38 12.39
CA ALA A 25 2.57 -2.20 13.60
C ALA A 25 3.94 -2.26 14.31
N GLU A 26 5.04 -2.23 13.56
CA GLU A 26 6.40 -2.37 14.10
C GLU A 26 7.04 -1.06 14.58
N ARG A 27 6.56 0.11 14.12
CA ARG A 27 7.20 1.40 14.40
C ARG A 27 6.33 2.24 15.30
N GLU A 28 6.93 2.83 16.34
CA GLU A 28 6.23 3.68 17.30
C GLU A 28 5.73 4.99 16.68
N ARG A 29 6.49 5.55 15.72
CA ARG A 29 6.21 6.84 15.08
C ARG A 29 6.50 6.80 13.56
N PRO A 30 5.77 5.99 12.78
CA PRO A 30 5.97 5.94 11.34
C PRO A 30 5.59 7.29 10.71
N CYS A 31 6.27 7.64 9.63
CA CYS A 31 5.95 8.80 8.81
C CYS A 31 5.96 8.43 7.33
N LEU A 32 5.11 9.09 6.55
CA LEU A 32 5.14 9.02 5.09
C LEU A 32 5.88 10.25 4.57
N LEU A 33 6.99 10.04 3.86
CA LEU A 33 7.71 11.12 3.20
C LEU A 33 6.92 11.56 1.96
N PHE A 34 6.14 12.62 2.11
CA PHE A 34 5.25 13.12 1.07
C PHE A 34 5.88 14.28 0.30
N SER A 35 6.21 14.03 -0.97
CA SER A 35 6.78 15.02 -1.88
C SER A 35 5.73 15.75 -2.74
N GLY A 36 4.47 15.31 -2.73
CA GLY A 36 3.44 15.79 -3.65
C GLY A 36 3.59 15.31 -5.10
N GLY A 37 4.53 14.39 -5.37
CA GLY A 37 4.69 13.75 -6.68
C GLY A 37 3.71 12.62 -6.91
N LYS A 38 3.63 12.11 -8.16
CA LYS A 38 2.69 11.04 -8.53
C LYS A 38 2.79 9.80 -7.64
N ASP A 39 4.00 9.41 -7.26
CA ASP A 39 4.22 8.15 -6.53
C ASP A 39 3.84 8.32 -5.05
N SER A 40 4.15 9.48 -4.45
CA SER A 40 3.76 9.77 -3.06
C SER A 40 2.27 10.07 -2.92
N ILE A 41 1.59 10.52 -3.98
CA ILE A 41 0.12 10.64 -4.02
C ILE A 41 -0.54 9.26 -4.08
N VAL A 42 0.02 8.29 -4.80
CA VAL A 42 -0.52 6.92 -4.86
C VAL A 42 -0.42 6.19 -3.51
N LEU A 43 0.55 6.58 -2.67
CA LEU A 43 0.74 6.01 -1.34
C LEU A 43 -0.11 6.66 -0.23
N LEU A 44 -0.73 7.82 -0.48
CA LEU A 44 -1.51 8.60 0.48
C LEU A 44 -3.01 8.25 0.40
#